data_AF-A0A7J8INK8-F1
#
_entry.id   AF-A0A7J8INK8-F1
#
_cell.length_a   1.000
_cell.length_b   1.000
_cell.length_c   1.000
_cell.angle_alpha   90.00
_cell.angle_beta   90.00
_cell.angle_gamma   90.00
#
_symmetry.space_group_name_H-M   'P 1'
#
loop_
_entity.id
_entity.type
_entity.pdbx_description
1 polymer ?
#
loop_
_entity_poly.entity_id
_entity_poly.type
_entity_poly.pdbx_seq_one_letter_code
_entity_poly.pdbx_strand_id
1 'polypeptide(L)'
;MLPCGMHRCQRLCHKGDCLMDEACKQPCTTARANCGHPCMAPCHLSAPCPMTACKAKIELQCECGRRKEIMICSEASSTYQRMAAISMASKITDMQLGDSVEISKLITKKEMHQARLECDEECLALERKK
;
A
#
# COMPACT_ATOMS: atom_id res chain seq x y z
N MET A 1 13.90 26.97 2.59
CA MET A 1 13.80 25.58 3.09
C MET A 1 13.83 25.65 4.60
N LEU A 2 13.15 24.75 5.32
CA LEU A 2 13.16 24.79 6.80
C LEU A 2 14.48 24.22 7.37
N PRO A 3 14.82 24.52 8.63
CA PRO A 3 16.06 24.05 9.27
C PRO A 3 16.21 22.52 9.32
N CYS A 4 15.12 21.77 9.18
CA CYS A 4 15.17 20.30 9.11
C CYS A 4 15.82 19.74 7.82
N GLY A 5 16.14 20.59 6.82
CA GLY A 5 16.80 20.19 5.57
C GLY A 5 15.95 19.38 4.59
N MET A 6 14.80 18.86 5.03
CA MET A 6 13.92 18.01 4.22
C MET A 6 12.62 18.67 3.77
N HIS A 7 12.16 19.70 4.50
CA HIS A 7 10.85 20.30 4.24
C HIS A 7 10.93 21.77 3.84
N ARG A 8 9.90 22.21 3.11
CA ARG A 8 9.71 23.60 2.69
C ARG A 8 8.66 24.26 3.58
N CYS A 9 8.81 25.56 3.81
CA CYS A 9 7.81 26.33 4.56
C CYS A 9 6.45 26.24 3.84
N GLN A 10 5.40 25.90 4.58
CA GLN A 10 4.01 25.83 4.09
C GLN A 10 3.18 27.05 4.52
N ARG A 11 3.79 28.05 5.17
CA ARG A 11 3.12 29.32 5.51
C ARG A 11 2.94 30.17 4.26
N LEU A 12 2.06 31.16 4.33
CA LEU A 12 1.97 32.21 3.31
C LEU A 12 3.34 32.85 3.11
N CYS A 13 3.64 33.23 1.86
CA CYS A 13 4.89 33.90 1.51
C CYS A 13 5.09 35.12 2.40
N HIS A 14 6.24 35.17 3.06
CA HIS A 14 6.60 36.24 3.96
C HIS A 14 7.99 36.75 3.60
N LYS A 15 8.28 37.98 4.04
CA LYS A 15 9.61 38.58 3.91
C LYS A 15 10.47 38.10 5.08
N GLY A 16 11.73 37.72 4.82
CA GLY A 16 12.66 37.23 5.85
C GLY A 16 12.71 35.71 5.99
N ASP A 17 13.56 35.22 6.90
CA ASP A 17 13.81 33.79 7.10
C ASP A 17 12.62 33.03 7.68
N CYS A 18 12.42 31.80 7.20
CA CYS A 18 11.41 30.88 7.74
C CYS A 18 11.88 30.23 9.05
N LEU A 19 12.24 31.07 10.05
CA LEU A 19 12.63 30.62 11.37
C LEU A 19 11.38 30.13 12.11
N MET A 20 11.35 28.83 12.39
CA MET A 20 10.35 28.23 13.28
C MET A 20 11.04 28.08 14.64
N ASP A 21 10.51 28.72 15.69
CA ASP A 21 10.96 28.50 17.09
C ASP A 21 10.81 27.04 17.52
N GLU A 22 9.86 26.32 16.91
CA GLU A 22 9.65 24.90 17.15
C GLU A 22 10.30 24.02 16.08
N ALA A 23 10.70 22.81 16.50
CA ALA A 23 11.12 21.75 15.59
C ALA A 23 10.07 21.53 14.48
N CYS A 24 10.52 21.24 13.26
CA CYS A 24 9.62 20.96 12.14
C CYS A 24 8.67 19.81 12.51
N LYS A 25 7.36 20.02 12.35
CA LYS A 25 6.31 19.01 12.58
C LYS A 25 5.60 18.57 11.29
N GLN A 26 6.11 19.02 10.12
CA GLN A 26 5.51 18.70 8.83
C GLN A 26 5.58 17.19 8.54
N PRO A 27 4.57 16.63 7.87
CA PRO A 27 4.54 15.20 7.55
C PRO A 27 5.64 14.86 6.54
N CYS A 28 6.42 13.83 6.86
CA CYS A 28 7.43 13.30 5.97
C CYS A 28 6.80 12.72 4.70
N THR A 29 7.29 13.15 3.54
CA THR A 29 6.81 12.73 2.22
C THR A 29 7.65 11.64 1.57
N THR A 30 8.71 11.18 2.24
CA THR A 30 9.55 10.08 1.75
C THR A 30 8.72 8.82 1.50
N ALA A 31 8.87 8.23 0.32
CA ALA A 31 8.18 7.02 -0.07
C ALA A 31 8.64 5.82 0.76
N ARG A 32 7.68 5.04 1.28
CA ARG A 32 7.96 3.80 2.04
C ARG A 32 8.49 2.74 1.08
N ALA A 33 9.58 2.06 1.45
CA ALA A 33 10.17 0.99 0.64
C ALA A 33 9.19 -0.16 0.33
N ASN A 34 8.26 -0.46 1.25
CA ASN A 34 7.37 -1.60 1.13
C ASN A 34 6.16 -1.37 0.23
N CYS A 35 5.68 -0.13 0.07
CA CYS A 35 4.44 0.16 -0.67
C CYS A 35 4.44 1.46 -1.47
N GLY A 36 5.53 2.22 -1.46
CA GLY A 36 5.66 3.49 -2.19
C GLY A 36 4.88 4.67 -1.60
N HIS A 37 3.92 4.43 -0.70
CA HIS A 37 3.15 5.51 -0.07
C HIS A 37 4.02 6.44 0.79
N PRO A 38 3.66 7.73 0.92
CA PRO A 38 4.38 8.66 1.77
C PRO A 38 4.42 8.19 3.23
N CYS A 39 5.53 8.48 3.92
CA CYS A 39 5.73 8.12 5.32
C CYS A 39 4.62 8.66 6.23
N MET A 40 4.28 9.95 6.07
CA MET A 40 3.32 10.72 6.86
C MET A 40 3.61 10.84 8.37
N ALA A 41 4.75 10.32 8.85
CA ALA A 41 5.19 10.58 10.21
C ALA A 41 5.59 12.06 10.37
N PRO A 42 5.57 12.61 11.60
CA PRO A 42 6.17 13.92 11.86
C PRO A 42 7.62 13.96 11.38
N CYS A 43 8.10 15.15 11.02
CA CYS A 43 9.47 15.33 10.58
C CYS A 43 10.46 14.72 11.58
N HIS A 44 11.38 13.92 11.06
CA HIS A 44 12.33 13.14 11.84
C HIS A 44 13.78 13.51 11.50
N LEU A 45 14.03 14.78 11.15
CA LEU A 45 15.37 15.39 11.04
C LEU A 45 16.41 14.53 10.28
N SER A 46 16.00 13.92 9.16
CA SER A 46 16.85 13.03 8.35
C SER A 46 17.21 11.67 8.98
N ALA A 47 16.68 11.33 10.16
CA ALA A 47 16.67 9.96 10.66
C ALA A 47 15.94 9.04 9.67
N PRO A 48 16.16 7.72 9.69
CA PRO A 48 15.38 6.79 8.87
C PRO A 48 13.88 6.88 9.18
N CYS A 49 13.05 6.71 8.16
CA CYS A 49 11.59 6.69 8.34
C CYS A 49 11.19 5.54 9.28
N PRO A 50 10.26 5.77 10.22
CA PRO A 50 9.83 4.75 11.15
C PRO A 50 9.14 3.60 10.43
N MET A 51 9.46 2.36 10.82
CA MET A 51 8.86 1.13 10.27
C MET A 51 7.45 0.87 10.86
N THR A 52 6.54 1.82 10.65
CA THR A 52 5.14 1.74 11.07
C THR A 52 4.26 1.14 9.98
N ALA A 53 3.11 0.57 10.35
CA ALA A 53 2.10 0.15 9.37
C ALA A 53 1.64 1.34 8.50
N CYS A 54 1.47 1.11 7.19
CA CYS A 54 1.05 2.13 6.26
C CYS A 54 -0.45 2.44 6.42
N LYS A 55 -0.78 3.69 6.79
CA LYS A 55 -2.16 4.17 6.98
C LYS A 55 -2.77 4.82 5.74
N ALA A 56 -2.11 4.71 4.58
CA ALA A 56 -2.62 5.28 3.34
C ALA A 56 -3.93 4.57 2.94
N LYS A 57 -4.95 5.36 2.57
CA LYS A 57 -6.20 4.84 2.01
C LYS A 57 -5.98 4.54 0.52
N ILE A 58 -6.33 3.35 0.10
CA ILE A 58 -6.25 2.89 -1.30
C ILE A 58 -7.64 2.47 -1.77
N GLU A 59 -7.96 2.76 -3.02
CA GLU A 59 -9.16 2.24 -3.69
C GLU A 59 -8.82 0.88 -4.29
N LEU A 60 -9.53 -0.15 -3.86
CA LEU A 60 -9.50 -1.48 -4.46
C LEU A 60 -10.68 -1.60 -5.41
N GLN A 61 -10.43 -2.18 -6.58
CA GLN A 61 -11.45 -2.39 -7.60
C GLN A 61 -11.45 -3.85 -8.03
N CYS A 62 -12.63 -4.41 -8.29
CA CYS A 62 -12.73 -5.75 -8.86
C CYS A 62 -12.33 -5.79 -10.33
N GLU A 63 -12.21 -7.00 -10.89
CA GLU A 63 -11.75 -7.18 -12.27
C GLU A 63 -12.67 -6.57 -13.32
N CYS A 64 -13.98 -6.70 -13.13
CA CYS A 64 -14.97 -6.11 -14.05
C CYS A 64 -15.19 -4.60 -13.83
N GLY A 65 -14.57 -4.03 -12.79
CA GLY A 65 -14.63 -2.62 -12.48
C GLY A 65 -15.87 -2.13 -11.73
N ARG A 66 -16.89 -2.98 -11.51
CA ARG A 66 -18.15 -2.58 -10.84
C ARG A 66 -17.93 -2.25 -9.37
N ARG A 67 -17.26 -3.13 -8.64
CA ARG A 67 -17.04 -2.97 -7.20
C ARG A 67 -15.82 -2.11 -6.94
N LYS A 68 -15.97 -1.16 -6.03
CA LYS A 68 -14.92 -0.27 -5.54
C LYS A 68 -15.06 -0.12 -4.03
N GLU A 69 -13.96 -0.29 -3.30
CA GLU A 69 -13.93 -0.13 -1.86
C GLU A 69 -12.65 0.58 -1.44
N ILE A 70 -12.73 1.39 -0.39
CA ILE A 70 -11.56 2.08 0.16
C ILE A 70 -11.07 1.29 1.37
N MET A 71 -9.80 0.90 1.36
CA MET A 71 -9.15 0.14 2.42
C MET A 71 -7.83 0.79 2.84
N ILE A 72 -7.34 0.50 4.04
CA ILE A 72 -6.00 0.92 4.46
C ILE A 72 -4.95 -0.02 3.83
N CYS A 73 -3.87 0.55 3.29
CA CYS A 73 -2.80 -0.19 2.62
C CYS A 73 -2.23 -1.34 3.47
N SER A 74 -2.00 -1.13 4.78
CA SER A 74 -1.54 -2.21 5.66
C SER A 74 -2.55 -3.33 5.84
N GLU A 75 -3.84 -3.00 5.85
CA GLU A 75 -4.92 -4.00 5.97
C GLU A 75 -5.05 -4.80 4.67
N ALA A 76 -5.02 -4.11 3.53
CA ALA A 76 -5.05 -4.75 2.20
C ALA A 76 -3.88 -5.73 2.01
N SER A 77 -2.67 -5.31 2.38
CA SER A 77 -1.48 -6.19 2.31
C SER A 77 -1.61 -7.41 3.22
N SER A 78 -2.13 -7.25 4.43
CA SER A 78 -2.30 -8.34 5.40
C SER A 78 -3.36 -9.35 4.94
N THR A 79 -4.49 -8.85 4.45
CA THR A 79 -5.55 -9.70 3.88
C THR A 79 -5.06 -10.48 2.67
N TYR A 80 -4.34 -9.83 1.75
CA TYR A 80 -3.77 -10.50 0.58
C TYR A 80 -2.77 -11.59 0.97
N GLN A 81 -1.84 -11.30 1.89
CA GLN A 81 -0.87 -12.30 2.35
C GLN A 81 -1.56 -13.53 2.96
N ARG A 82 -2.63 -13.32 3.73
CA ARG A 82 -3.44 -14.40 4.30
C ARG A 82 -4.12 -15.23 3.20
N MET A 83 -4.75 -14.57 2.23
CA MET A 83 -5.43 -15.25 1.12
C MET A 83 -4.43 -16.03 0.25
N ALA A 84 -3.29 -15.44 -0.07
CA ALA A 84 -2.22 -16.11 -0.81
C ALA A 84 -1.72 -17.35 -0.05
N ALA A 85 -1.50 -17.25 1.27
CA ALA A 85 -1.10 -18.40 2.09
C ALA A 85 -2.14 -19.53 2.10
N ILE A 86 -3.43 -19.19 2.19
CA ILE A 86 -4.52 -20.17 2.13
C ILE A 86 -4.55 -20.86 0.75
N SER A 87 -4.48 -20.09 -0.34
CA SER A 87 -4.47 -20.66 -1.70
C SER A 87 -3.25 -21.56 -1.94
N MET A 88 -2.07 -21.16 -1.44
CA MET A 88 -0.88 -22.01 -1.48
C MET A 88 -1.08 -23.31 -0.70
N ALA A 89 -1.66 -23.25 0.50
CA ALA A 89 -1.91 -24.44 1.31
C ALA A 89 -2.88 -25.42 0.63
N SER A 90 -3.96 -24.92 0.04
CA SER A 90 -4.90 -25.76 -0.74
C SER A 90 -4.22 -26.42 -1.94
N LYS A 91 -3.37 -25.70 -2.68
CA LYS A 91 -2.64 -26.29 -3.80
C LYS A 91 -1.71 -27.41 -3.34
N ILE A 92 -1.05 -27.26 -2.19
CA ILE A 92 -0.16 -28.29 -1.63
C ILE A 92 -0.93 -29.57 -1.28
N THR A 93 -2.17 -29.47 -0.81
CA THR A 93 -2.96 -30.66 -0.46
C THR A 93 -3.41 -31.48 -1.67
N ASP A 94 -3.53 -30.85 -2.84
CA ASP A 94 -3.90 -31.52 -4.10
C ASP A 94 -2.69 -32.01 -4.91
N MET A 95 -1.45 -31.69 -4.49
CA MET A 95 -0.24 -32.11 -5.20
C MET A 95 -0.02 -33.61 -5.13
N GLN A 96 0.21 -34.23 -6.28
CA GLN A 96 0.60 -35.62 -6.40
C GLN A 96 2.13 -35.76 -6.38
N LEU A 97 2.60 -36.98 -6.07
CA LEU A 97 4.01 -37.34 -6.12
C LEU A 97 4.58 -37.12 -7.53
N GLY A 98 5.42 -36.09 -7.68
CA GLY A 98 6.04 -35.71 -8.95
C GLY A 98 5.71 -34.28 -9.40
N ASP A 99 4.74 -33.63 -8.78
CA ASP A 99 4.41 -32.24 -9.09
C ASP A 99 5.49 -31.29 -8.57
N SER A 100 5.85 -30.29 -9.39
CA SER A 100 6.76 -29.21 -9.01
C SER A 100 6.05 -27.86 -9.16
N VAL A 101 6.27 -26.97 -8.21
CA VAL A 101 5.64 -25.65 -8.19
C VAL A 101 6.70 -24.57 -8.03
N GLU A 102 6.69 -23.58 -8.92
CA GLU A 102 7.57 -22.41 -8.84
C GLU A 102 6.97 -21.36 -7.90
N ILE A 103 7.53 -21.23 -6.70
CA ILE A 103 7.10 -20.27 -5.66
C ILE A 103 7.13 -18.82 -6.19
N SER A 104 8.10 -18.49 -7.05
CA SER A 104 8.24 -17.17 -7.67
C SER A 104 7.07 -16.76 -8.57
N LYS A 105 6.29 -17.73 -9.08
CA LYS A 105 5.10 -17.48 -9.91
C LYS A 105 3.82 -17.34 -9.10
N LEU A 106 3.84 -17.66 -7.80
CA LEU A 106 2.65 -17.65 -6.95
C LEU A 106 2.42 -16.31 -6.25
N ILE A 107 3.48 -15.54 -5.99
CA ILE A 107 3.38 -14.24 -5.29
C ILE A 107 4.35 -13.26 -5.92
N THR A 108 3.88 -12.42 -6.85
CA THR A 108 4.69 -11.30 -7.33
C THR A 108 4.54 -10.11 -6.38
N LYS A 109 5.63 -9.34 -6.17
CA LYS A 109 5.58 -8.09 -5.38
C LYS A 109 4.50 -7.13 -5.89
N LYS A 110 4.18 -7.20 -7.18
CA LYS A 110 3.20 -6.36 -7.88
C LYS A 110 1.76 -6.74 -7.52
N GLU A 111 1.47 -8.03 -7.36
CA GLU A 111 0.14 -8.49 -6.91
C GLU A 111 -0.08 -8.23 -5.41
N MET A 112 0.98 -8.21 -4.60
CA MET A 112 0.90 -7.76 -3.20
C MET A 112 0.45 -6.29 -3.05
N HIS A 113 0.69 -5.45 -4.07
CA HIS A 113 0.25 -4.06 -4.13
C HIS A 113 -1.10 -3.85 -4.82
N GLN A 114 -1.59 -4.87 -5.54
CA GLN A 114 -2.87 -4.86 -6.23
C GLN A 114 -3.80 -5.92 -5.64
N ALA A 115 -4.11 -5.80 -4.34
CA ALA A 115 -5.23 -6.54 -3.76
C ALA A 115 -6.51 -6.12 -4.50
N ARG A 116 -6.93 -6.85 -5.53
CA ARG A 116 -8.17 -6.59 -6.27
C ARG A 116 -9.33 -7.17 -5.47
N LEU A 117 -10.49 -6.52 -5.54
CA LEU A 117 -11.70 -7.10 -4.97
C LEU A 117 -12.15 -8.29 -5.80
N GLU A 118 -12.70 -9.32 -5.15
CA GLU A 118 -13.33 -10.42 -5.87
C GLU A 118 -14.66 -9.95 -6.49
N CYS A 119 -14.89 -10.40 -7.73
CA CYS A 119 -16.17 -10.24 -8.40
C CYS A 119 -17.24 -11.07 -7.67
N ASP A 120 -18.44 -10.52 -7.49
CA ASP A 120 -19.59 -11.22 -6.92
C ASP A 120 -20.55 -11.72 -8.03
N GLU A 121 -21.66 -12.34 -7.62
CA GLU A 121 -22.68 -12.88 -8.55
C GLU A 121 -23.24 -11.83 -9.51
N GLU A 122 -23.41 -10.59 -9.05
CA GLU A 122 -23.86 -9.49 -9.90
C GLU A 122 -22.80 -9.13 -10.96
N CYS A 123 -21.49 -9.31 -10.67
CA CYS A 123 -20.43 -9.10 -11.65
C CYS A 123 -20.53 -10.15 -12.76
N LEU A 124 -20.72 -11.41 -12.37
CA LEU A 124 -20.89 -12.53 -13.30
C LEU A 124 -22.14 -12.37 -14.16
N ALA A 125 -23.23 -11.89 -13.57
CA ALA A 125 -24.47 -11.62 -14.29
C ALA A 125 -24.32 -10.51 -15.36
N LEU A 126 -23.47 -9.51 -15.12
CA LEU A 126 -23.18 -8.46 -16.10
C LEU A 126 -22.29 -8.95 -17.24
N GLU A 127 -21.27 -9.75 -16.95
CA GLU A 127 -20.39 -10.32 -17.98
C GLU A 127 -21.16 -11.27 -18.91
N ARG A 128 -22.18 -12.00 -18.42
CA ARG A 128 -23.08 -12.84 -19.24
C ARG A 128 -24.03 -12.05 -20.14
N LYS A 129 -24.19 -10.74 -19.92
CA LYS A 129 -25.07 -9.84 -20.69
C LYS A 129 -24.33 -8.99 -21.73
N LYS A 130 -23.00 -9.04 -21.75
CA LYS A 130 -22.17 -8.46 -22.83
C LYS A 130 -22.16 -9.41 -24.03
#